data_AF-A0A812JKT9-F1
#
_entry.id   AF-A0A812JKT9-F1
#
_cell.length_a   1.000
_cell.length_b   1.000
_cell.length_c   1.000
_cell.angle_alpha   90.00
_cell.angle_beta   90.00
_cell.angle_gamma   90.00
#
_symmetry.space_group_name_H-M   'P 1'
#
loop_
_entity.id
_entity.type
_entity.pdbx_description
1 polymer ?
#
loop_
_entity_poly.entity_id
_entity_poly.type
_entity_poly.pdbx_seq_one_letter_code
_entity_poly.pdbx_strand_id
1 'polypeptide(L)'
;MGRKCGLFRMDFALSGPASKQYFQGDGNEIKRWTREAMGRNRVTKVWDESGRVLAAEVVAAQPRRAESPTAEVAIPDIQTSQARSCIFFDWDDTLCPTSFLQQVVLPCLPQIPGQELPRIRKENPFYEELAATAKLIEEVLRAAKKLASVAIITLARRPWLNDVSEACLPGLNLPSLLTELQIPVLYAREHVPMAVANMGSPGAYIRAKRDAMRSCVKQLFGNTANVKGFISIGDSEIEHCALQQLVGSIGASSMMQTPASGMPHCKIVGEPSSQGPSPSDPCEPRPKLKRAAICRSHRTGRHAGHCRFEMAFQKNSDVYTQLPRAMHTTS
;
A
#
# COMPACT_ATOMS: atom_id res chain seq x y z
N MET A 1 27.02 -31.85 -12.28
CA MET A 1 27.56 -30.57 -11.75
C MET A 1 27.46 -29.50 -12.84
N GLY A 2 26.39 -28.70 -12.86
CA GLY A 2 26.19 -27.64 -13.85
C GLY A 2 26.57 -26.27 -13.26
N ARG A 3 27.45 -25.53 -13.93
CA ARG A 3 27.85 -24.17 -13.54
C ARG A 3 26.78 -23.17 -13.98
N LYS A 4 26.37 -22.27 -13.07
CA LYS A 4 25.44 -21.17 -13.33
C LYS A 4 26.18 -19.97 -13.93
N CYS A 5 25.67 -19.40 -15.02
CA CYS A 5 26.09 -18.09 -15.54
C CYS A 5 25.28 -17.01 -14.82
N GLY A 6 25.95 -16.06 -14.17
CA GLY A 6 25.35 -14.90 -13.51
C GLY A 6 25.74 -13.60 -14.21
N LEU A 7 24.78 -12.69 -14.36
CA LEU A 7 25.02 -11.32 -14.81
C LEU A 7 25.41 -10.49 -13.58
N PHE A 8 26.64 -9.99 -13.53
CA PHE A 8 27.11 -9.14 -12.42
C PHE A 8 27.19 -7.68 -12.84
N ARG A 9 26.69 -6.80 -11.98
CA ARG A 9 26.90 -5.36 -12.05
C ARG A 9 27.93 -4.98 -11.00
N MET A 10 29.10 -4.54 -11.42
CA MET A 10 30.09 -3.92 -10.53
C MET A 10 30.17 -2.44 -10.87
N ASP A 11 29.81 -1.59 -9.90
CA ASP A 11 29.95 -0.14 -10.01
C ASP A 11 31.31 0.24 -9.41
N PHE A 12 32.31 0.54 -10.25
CA PHE A 12 33.57 1.15 -9.80
C PHE A 12 33.43 2.68 -9.83
N ALA A 13 33.67 3.32 -8.69
CA ALA A 13 33.70 4.77 -8.57
C ALA A 13 35.03 5.33 -9.09
N LEU A 14 35.03 5.89 -10.29
CA LEU A 14 36.07 6.82 -10.74
C LEU A 14 35.43 8.05 -11.39
N SER A 15 35.94 9.22 -11.01
CA SER A 15 35.45 10.54 -11.36
C SER A 15 35.69 10.88 -12.83
N GLY A 16 34.60 10.99 -13.60
CA GLY A 16 34.57 11.46 -14.99
C GLY A 16 33.19 11.24 -15.62
N PRO A 17 32.79 12.00 -16.66
CA PRO A 17 31.42 11.92 -17.19
C PRO A 17 31.11 10.50 -17.66
N ALA A 18 30.04 9.93 -17.08
CA ALA A 18 29.73 8.51 -17.13
C ALA A 18 29.54 7.97 -18.56
N SER A 19 30.59 7.37 -19.12
CA SER A 19 30.47 6.48 -20.27
C SER A 19 29.96 5.13 -19.79
N LYS A 20 28.69 4.80 -20.10
CA LYS A 20 28.13 3.46 -19.83
C LYS A 20 28.89 2.43 -20.67
N GLN A 21 29.56 1.49 -20.01
CA GLN A 21 30.21 0.35 -20.66
C GLN A 21 29.31 -0.88 -20.55
N TYR A 22 29.28 -1.69 -21.61
CA TYR A 22 28.49 -2.91 -21.68
C TYR A 22 29.43 -4.07 -21.96
N PHE A 23 29.22 -5.19 -21.27
CA PHE A 23 29.98 -6.41 -21.42
C PHE A 23 29.01 -7.54 -21.76
N GLN A 24 29.37 -8.33 -22.76
CA GLN A 24 28.69 -9.58 -23.08
C GLN A 24 29.73 -10.69 -22.90
N GLY A 25 29.35 -11.72 -22.14
CA GLY A 25 30.21 -12.87 -21.86
C GLY A 25 29.56 -14.15 -22.36
N ASP A 26 30.20 -14.80 -23.31
CA ASP A 26 29.80 -16.04 -23.97
C ASP A 26 30.70 -17.22 -23.55
N GLY A 27 31.28 -17.11 -22.35
CA GLY A 27 31.94 -18.21 -21.64
C GLY A 27 33.44 -18.38 -21.94
N ASN A 28 33.98 -17.82 -23.03
CA ASN A 28 35.41 -17.93 -23.36
C ASN A 28 36.13 -16.60 -23.67
N GLU A 29 35.43 -15.48 -23.84
CA GLU A 29 36.07 -14.17 -24.08
C GLU A 29 35.17 -13.03 -23.58
N ILE A 30 35.76 -11.92 -23.11
CA ILE A 30 35.02 -10.70 -22.75
C ILE A 30 35.42 -9.61 -23.75
N LYS A 31 34.49 -9.23 -24.65
CA LYS A 31 34.73 -8.15 -25.61
C LYS A 31 34.16 -6.83 -25.10
N ARG A 32 34.98 -5.77 -25.19
CA ARG A 32 34.63 -4.40 -24.80
C ARG A 32 34.10 -3.64 -26.02
N TRP A 33 32.92 -3.04 -25.89
CA TRP A 33 32.31 -2.24 -26.96
C TRP A 33 32.12 -0.78 -26.55
N THR A 34 32.37 0.14 -27.49
CA THR A 34 32.05 1.58 -27.35
C THR A 34 30.67 1.88 -27.95
N ARG A 35 30.03 2.98 -27.51
CA ARG A 35 28.68 3.38 -27.96
C ARG A 35 28.59 3.63 -29.46
N GLU A 36 29.70 4.02 -30.09
CA GLU A 36 29.82 4.28 -31.53
C GLU A 36 29.86 3.00 -32.37
N ALA A 37 30.27 1.86 -31.79
CA ALA A 37 30.29 0.57 -32.48
C ALA A 37 28.90 -0.10 -32.56
N MET A 38 27.92 0.34 -31.76
CA MET A 38 26.51 -0.08 -31.87
C MET A 38 25.75 0.79 -32.89
N GLY A 39 26.12 0.73 -34.17
CA GLY A 39 25.31 1.29 -35.24
C GLY A 39 23.94 0.58 -35.33
N ARG A 40 22.84 1.37 -35.37
CA ARG A 40 21.42 1.07 -35.70
C ARG A 40 20.85 -0.37 -35.58
N ASN A 41 21.41 -1.24 -34.76
CA ASN A 41 20.88 -2.60 -34.58
C ASN A 41 19.84 -2.57 -33.46
N ARG A 42 18.56 -2.66 -33.84
CA ARG A 42 17.47 -3.01 -32.94
C ARG A 42 17.82 -4.36 -32.31
N VAL A 43 17.70 -4.47 -30.99
CA VAL A 43 17.76 -5.76 -30.28
C VAL A 43 16.63 -6.63 -30.81
N THR A 44 16.94 -7.63 -31.64
CA THR A 44 15.95 -8.44 -32.39
C THR A 44 15.70 -9.82 -31.79
N LYS A 45 16.36 -10.19 -30.68
CA LYS A 45 16.26 -11.54 -30.12
C LYS A 45 16.08 -11.50 -28.62
N VAL A 46 14.91 -11.97 -28.17
CA VAL A 46 14.60 -12.25 -26.77
C VAL A 46 14.75 -13.76 -26.58
N TRP A 47 15.40 -14.16 -25.49
CA TRP A 47 15.68 -15.55 -25.19
C TRP A 47 14.82 -16.00 -24.00
N ASP A 48 14.32 -17.23 -24.03
CA ASP A 48 13.65 -17.83 -22.88
C ASP A 48 14.64 -18.41 -21.85
N GLU A 49 14.12 -18.88 -20.71
CA GLU A 49 14.90 -19.46 -19.62
C GLU A 49 15.69 -20.72 -20.02
N SER A 50 15.36 -21.33 -21.17
CA SER A 50 16.08 -22.47 -21.74
C SER A 50 17.13 -22.07 -22.79
N GLY A 51 17.29 -20.77 -23.06
CA GLY A 51 18.23 -20.26 -24.05
C GLY A 51 17.75 -20.43 -25.49
N ARG A 52 16.44 -20.47 -25.75
CA ARG A 52 15.88 -20.46 -27.11
C ARG A 52 15.44 -19.06 -27.52
N VAL A 53 15.64 -18.72 -28.80
CA VAL A 53 15.20 -17.44 -29.37
C VAL A 53 13.68 -17.46 -29.58
N LEU A 54 12.97 -16.54 -28.96
CA LEU A 54 11.53 -16.33 -29.17
C LEU A 54 11.30 -15.43 -30.39
N ALA A 55 10.34 -15.79 -31.25
CA ALA A 55 9.95 -14.98 -32.40
C ALA A 55 9.32 -13.66 -31.94
N ALA A 56 9.61 -12.56 -32.64
CA ALA A 56 9.20 -11.20 -32.28
C ALA A 56 7.66 -11.02 -32.17
N GLU A 57 6.87 -11.84 -32.87
CA GLU A 57 5.40 -11.84 -32.76
C GLU A 57 4.89 -12.30 -31.39
N VAL A 58 5.67 -13.08 -30.63
CA VAL A 58 5.28 -13.56 -29.28
C VAL A 58 5.37 -12.42 -28.24
N VAL A 59 6.16 -11.38 -28.51
CA VAL A 59 6.41 -10.26 -27.58
C VAL A 59 5.41 -9.10 -27.79
N ALA A 60 4.72 -9.06 -28.93
CA ALA A 60 3.70 -8.04 -29.24
C ALA A 60 2.30 -8.39 -28.72
N ALA A 61 2.15 -9.46 -27.93
CA ALA A 61 0.92 -9.70 -27.18
C ALA A 61 0.81 -8.62 -26.08
N GLN A 62 -0.27 -7.83 -26.12
CA GLN A 62 -0.64 -6.91 -25.04
C GLN A 62 -0.44 -7.58 -23.68
N PRO A 63 0.05 -6.88 -22.65
CA PRO A 63 0.16 -7.45 -21.32
C PRO A 63 -1.21 -7.99 -20.94
N ARG A 64 -1.35 -9.31 -20.90
CA ARG A 64 -2.54 -9.97 -20.39
C ARG A 64 -2.68 -9.45 -18.98
N ARG A 65 -3.70 -8.60 -18.78
CA ARG A 65 -4.19 -8.20 -17.47
C ARG A 65 -4.25 -9.51 -16.68
N ALA A 66 -3.46 -9.63 -15.62
CA ALA A 66 -3.52 -10.80 -14.76
C ALA A 66 -5.00 -10.99 -14.42
N GLU A 67 -5.60 -12.06 -14.93
CA GLU A 67 -6.93 -12.48 -14.55
C GLU A 67 -6.80 -12.84 -13.07
N SER A 68 -7.01 -11.82 -12.23
CA SER A 68 -7.27 -12.05 -10.82
C SER A 68 -8.40 -13.06 -10.80
N PRO A 69 -8.31 -14.14 -10.02
CA PRO A 69 -9.38 -15.11 -9.92
C PRO A 69 -10.62 -14.39 -9.38
N THR A 70 -11.44 -13.89 -10.30
CA THR A 70 -12.80 -13.44 -10.05
C THR A 70 -13.60 -14.70 -9.87
N ALA A 71 -13.39 -15.38 -8.74
CA ALA A 71 -14.50 -16.07 -8.11
C ALA A 71 -15.51 -14.94 -7.86
N GLU A 72 -16.47 -14.83 -8.77
CA GLU A 72 -17.58 -13.90 -8.70
C GLU A 72 -18.43 -14.38 -7.52
N VAL A 73 -17.98 -14.02 -6.31
CA VAL A 73 -18.71 -14.26 -5.09
C VAL A 73 -19.98 -13.43 -5.24
N ALA A 74 -21.09 -14.12 -5.51
CA ALA A 74 -22.40 -13.52 -5.56
C ALA A 74 -22.63 -12.82 -4.22
N ILE A 75 -22.60 -11.50 -4.24
CA ILE A 75 -22.82 -10.66 -3.07
C ILE A 75 -24.34 -10.74 -2.84
N PRO A 76 -24.85 -11.38 -1.76
CA PRO A 76 -26.27 -11.36 -1.49
C PRO A 76 -26.76 -9.93 -1.40
N ASP A 77 -27.93 -9.74 -2.01
CA ASP A 77 -28.64 -8.49 -2.07
C ASP A 77 -29.01 -8.08 -0.63
N ILE A 78 -28.13 -7.32 0.02
CA ILE A 78 -28.51 -6.52 1.18
C ILE A 78 -29.73 -5.74 0.69
N GLN A 79 -30.88 -5.81 1.38
CA GLN A 79 -32.07 -5.04 1.02
C GLN A 79 -31.73 -3.53 1.01
N THR A 80 -31.19 -3.04 -0.10
CA THR A 80 -30.35 -1.83 -0.25
C THR A 80 -31.10 -0.68 -0.89
N SER A 81 -32.44 -0.74 -0.89
CA SER A 81 -33.23 0.44 -1.20
C SER A 81 -32.83 1.63 -0.31
N GLN A 82 -32.19 1.38 0.85
CA GLN A 82 -31.74 2.38 1.82
C GLN A 82 -30.21 2.59 1.93
N ALA A 83 -29.36 1.56 1.84
CA ALA A 83 -27.92 1.72 2.06
C ALA A 83 -27.16 2.16 0.80
N ARG A 84 -27.20 3.47 0.52
CA ARG A 84 -26.44 4.11 -0.58
C ARG A 84 -25.13 4.74 -0.09
N SER A 85 -24.56 4.25 0.99
CA SER A 85 -23.30 4.77 1.53
C SER A 85 -22.22 3.70 1.49
N CYS A 86 -20.97 4.13 1.34
CA CYS A 86 -19.82 3.24 1.33
C CYS A 86 -18.76 3.71 2.33
N ILE A 87 -18.21 2.78 3.11
CA ILE A 87 -17.12 3.02 4.07
C ILE A 87 -15.88 2.27 3.57
N PHE A 88 -14.79 3.00 3.38
CA PHE A 88 -13.47 2.47 3.07
C PHE A 88 -12.61 2.50 4.32
N PHE A 89 -12.10 1.34 4.71
CA PHE A 89 -11.05 1.24 5.73
C PHE A 89 -9.69 1.01 5.06
N ASP A 90 -8.66 1.70 5.53
CA ASP A 90 -7.31 1.20 5.37
C ASP A 90 -7.02 0.06 6.33
N TRP A 91 -5.97 -0.72 6.03
CA TRP A 91 -5.52 -1.80 6.90
C TRP A 91 -4.35 -1.37 7.79
N ASP A 92 -3.21 -1.04 7.18
CA ASP A 92 -1.96 -0.77 7.88
C ASP A 92 -2.06 0.53 8.68
N ASP A 93 -1.65 0.47 9.94
CA ASP A 93 -1.71 1.54 10.95
C ASP A 93 -3.09 2.20 11.17
N THR A 94 -4.14 1.59 10.61
CA THR A 94 -5.54 2.01 10.77
C THR A 94 -6.36 0.95 11.51
N LEU A 95 -6.53 -0.23 10.91
CA LEU A 95 -7.18 -1.37 11.58
C LEU A 95 -6.14 -2.24 12.29
N CYS A 96 -4.97 -2.42 11.68
CA CYS A 96 -3.89 -3.21 12.22
C CYS A 96 -2.71 -2.28 12.55
N PRO A 97 -2.15 -2.31 13.77
CA PRO A 97 -1.03 -1.45 14.16
C PRO A 97 0.30 -1.96 13.58
N THR A 98 0.40 -2.04 12.25
CA THR A 98 1.50 -2.65 11.50
C THR A 98 2.87 -2.08 11.87
N SER A 99 2.99 -0.76 12.04
CA SER A 99 4.23 -0.12 12.46
C SER A 99 4.65 -0.54 13.87
N PHE A 100 3.70 -0.61 14.81
CA PHE A 100 3.98 -1.11 16.16
C PHE A 100 4.41 -2.59 16.14
N LEU A 101 3.72 -3.42 15.34
CA LEU A 101 4.11 -4.82 15.16
C LEU A 101 5.53 -4.94 14.63
N GLN A 102 5.87 -4.20 13.57
CA GLN A 102 7.19 -4.25 12.93
C GLN A 102 8.33 -3.71 13.81
N GLN A 103 8.08 -2.64 14.56
CA GLN A 103 9.13 -1.94 15.31
C GLN A 103 9.32 -2.47 16.72
N VAL A 104 8.26 -3.02 17.34
CA VAL A 104 8.26 -3.40 18.76
C VAL A 104 8.04 -4.90 18.93
N VAL A 105 6.95 -5.43 18.38
CA VAL A 105 6.50 -6.80 18.69
C VAL A 105 7.35 -7.85 17.98
N LEU A 106 7.47 -7.77 16.65
CA LEU A 106 8.18 -8.76 15.84
C LEU A 106 9.67 -8.91 16.22
N PRO A 107 10.42 -7.83 16.52
CA PRO A 107 11.81 -7.96 16.99
C PRO A 107 11.97 -8.70 18.33
N CYS A 108 10.91 -8.76 19.16
CA CYS A 108 10.91 -9.46 20.44
C CYS A 108 10.51 -10.93 20.33
N LEU A 109 10.12 -11.41 19.16
CA LEU A 109 9.69 -12.79 18.96
C LEU A 109 10.88 -13.69 18.54
N PRO A 110 10.90 -14.96 18.99
CA PRO A 110 11.91 -15.91 18.54
C PRO A 110 11.79 -16.12 17.04
N GLN A 111 12.90 -15.93 16.31
CA GLN A 111 12.97 -16.22 14.89
C GLN A 111 13.07 -17.73 14.69
N ILE A 112 12.09 -18.30 14.00
CA ILE A 112 12.06 -19.73 13.66
C ILE A 112 12.48 -19.86 12.19
N PRO A 113 13.56 -20.60 11.86
CA PRO A 113 13.98 -20.80 10.48
C PRO A 113 12.85 -21.37 9.62
N GLY A 114 12.61 -20.75 8.46
CA GLY A 114 11.56 -21.17 7.52
C GLY A 114 10.17 -20.59 7.79
N GLN A 115 10.00 -19.82 8.86
CA GLN A 115 8.76 -19.09 9.12
C GLN A 115 8.87 -17.65 8.58
N GLU A 116 7.96 -17.23 7.70
CA GLU A 116 7.98 -15.87 7.13
C GLU A 116 7.61 -14.81 8.16
N LEU A 117 6.61 -15.08 9.02
CA LEU A 117 6.18 -14.20 10.09
C LEU A 117 6.05 -14.97 11.41
N PRO A 118 6.78 -14.59 12.48
CA PRO A 118 6.67 -15.26 13.77
C PRO A 118 5.26 -15.07 14.37
N ARG A 119 4.72 -16.15 14.93
CA ARG A 119 3.37 -16.16 15.51
C ARG A 119 3.41 -15.78 16.98
N ILE A 120 2.56 -14.84 17.38
CA ILE A 120 2.41 -14.43 18.78
C ILE A 120 1.73 -15.55 19.56
N ARG A 121 2.33 -15.91 20.69
CA ARG A 121 1.82 -16.94 21.62
C ARG A 121 1.34 -16.30 22.91
N LYS A 122 0.58 -17.06 23.71
CA LYS A 122 -0.02 -16.58 24.96
C LYS A 122 1.00 -16.08 25.98
N GLU A 123 2.24 -16.58 25.92
CA GLU A 123 3.31 -16.19 26.84
C GLU A 123 3.96 -14.85 26.45
N ASN A 124 3.63 -14.29 25.28
CA ASN A 124 4.17 -13.01 24.84
C ASN A 124 3.50 -11.85 25.61
N PRO A 125 4.26 -10.85 26.08
CA PRO A 125 3.73 -9.75 26.88
C PRO A 125 2.73 -8.85 26.13
N PHE A 126 2.62 -8.94 24.80
CA PHE A 126 1.67 -8.18 23.98
C PHE A 126 0.43 -8.98 23.57
N TYR A 127 0.30 -10.25 24.02
CA TYR A 127 -0.76 -11.14 23.55
C TYR A 127 -2.16 -10.63 23.88
N GLU A 128 -2.38 -10.21 25.13
CA GLU A 128 -3.71 -9.79 25.60
C GLU A 128 -4.16 -8.49 24.92
N GLU A 129 -3.25 -7.51 24.76
CA GLU A 129 -3.55 -6.26 24.07
C GLU A 129 -3.85 -6.48 22.58
N LEU A 130 -3.11 -7.37 21.91
CA LEU A 130 -3.35 -7.68 20.50
C LEU A 130 -4.61 -8.54 20.31
N ALA A 131 -4.95 -9.39 21.27
CA ALA A 131 -6.23 -10.12 21.29
C ALA A 131 -7.42 -9.19 21.51
N ALA A 132 -7.28 -8.19 22.39
CA ALA A 132 -8.28 -7.14 22.56
C ALA A 132 -8.43 -6.30 21.28
N THR A 133 -7.31 -5.96 20.62
CA THR A 133 -7.31 -5.26 19.32
C THR A 133 -8.03 -6.07 18.25
N ALA A 134 -7.73 -7.38 18.16
CA ALA A 134 -8.43 -8.33 17.27
C ALA A 134 -9.96 -8.27 17.45
N LYS A 135 -10.43 -8.31 18.70
CA LYS A 135 -11.86 -8.22 19.03
C LYS A 135 -12.46 -6.88 18.60
N LEU A 136 -11.76 -5.77 18.84
CA LEU A 136 -12.23 -4.44 18.43
C LEU A 136 -12.34 -4.32 16.90
N ILE A 137 -11.39 -4.86 16.13
CA ILE A 137 -11.47 -4.88 14.66
C ILE A 137 -12.74 -5.61 14.22
N GLU A 138 -13.03 -6.78 14.80
CA GLU A 138 -14.26 -7.52 14.50
C GLU A 138 -15.52 -6.70 14.81
N GLU A 139 -15.60 -6.11 16.01
CA GLU A 139 -16.73 -5.29 16.44
C GLU A 139 -16.95 -4.08 15.52
N VAL A 140 -15.87 -3.38 15.15
CA VAL A 140 -15.91 -2.21 14.24
C VAL A 140 -16.41 -2.61 12.86
N LEU A 141 -15.89 -3.69 12.27
CA LEU A 141 -16.30 -4.13 10.94
C LEU A 141 -17.77 -4.58 10.93
N ARG A 142 -18.21 -5.30 11.97
CA ARG A 142 -19.62 -5.70 12.14
C ARG A 142 -20.53 -4.49 12.32
N ALA A 143 -20.13 -3.51 13.12
CA ALA A 143 -20.90 -2.28 13.33
C ALA A 143 -20.99 -1.45 12.04
N ALA A 144 -19.88 -1.26 11.33
CA ALA A 144 -19.84 -0.54 10.06
C ALA A 144 -20.72 -1.20 9.00
N LYS A 145 -20.70 -2.54 8.91
CA LYS A 145 -21.51 -3.30 7.94
C LYS A 145 -23.02 -3.16 8.16
N LYS A 146 -23.46 -2.87 9.39
CA LYS A 146 -24.89 -2.57 9.68
C LYS A 146 -25.34 -1.21 9.12
N LEU A 147 -24.41 -0.30 8.83
CA LEU A 147 -24.70 1.08 8.44
C LEU A 147 -24.53 1.34 6.94
N ALA A 148 -23.59 0.63 6.30
CA ALA A 148 -23.17 0.91 4.93
C ALA A 148 -22.50 -0.30 4.28
N SER A 149 -22.26 -0.21 2.96
CA SER A 149 -21.36 -1.13 2.28
C SER A 149 -19.92 -0.84 2.72
N VAL A 150 -19.20 -1.86 3.18
CA VAL A 150 -17.84 -1.72 3.72
C VAL A 150 -16.84 -2.39 2.78
N ALA A 151 -15.67 -1.79 2.59
CA ALA A 151 -14.53 -2.39 1.90
C ALA A 151 -13.21 -2.04 2.60
N ILE A 152 -12.23 -2.93 2.51
CA ILE A 152 -10.86 -2.68 2.96
C ILE A 152 -10.00 -2.37 1.72
N ILE A 153 -9.29 -1.24 1.75
CA ILE A 153 -8.44 -0.77 0.64
C ILE A 153 -7.06 -0.45 1.19
N THR A 154 -6.11 -1.36 0.92
CA THR A 154 -4.75 -1.31 1.48
C THR A 154 -3.69 -1.11 0.39
N LEU A 155 -2.58 -0.47 0.73
CA LEU A 155 -1.36 -0.42 -0.10
C LEU A 155 -0.42 -1.61 0.17
N ALA A 156 -0.77 -2.53 1.04
CA ALA A 156 -0.03 -3.77 1.23
C ALA A 156 0.04 -4.60 -0.07
N ARG A 157 0.87 -5.64 -0.04
CA ARG A 157 0.89 -6.69 -1.08
C ARG A 157 0.22 -7.94 -0.56
N ARG A 158 -0.33 -8.77 -1.43
CA ARG A 158 -0.73 -10.13 -1.03
C ARG A 158 0.50 -10.95 -0.60
N PRO A 159 0.37 -11.85 0.38
CA PRO A 159 -0.80 -12.15 1.21
C PRO A 159 -0.85 -11.36 2.54
N TRP A 160 -0.06 -10.28 2.68
CA TRP A 160 0.23 -9.55 3.93
C TRP A 160 -0.90 -9.43 4.95
N LEU A 161 -2.08 -8.99 4.52
CA LEU A 161 -3.22 -8.79 5.43
C LEU A 161 -3.63 -10.10 6.14
N ASN A 162 -3.65 -11.21 5.41
CA ASN A 162 -3.98 -12.51 5.98
C ASN A 162 -2.85 -12.98 6.90
N ASP A 163 -1.61 -12.92 6.43
CA ASP A 163 -0.46 -13.43 7.16
C ASP A 163 -0.27 -12.69 8.49
N VAL A 164 -0.41 -11.36 8.49
CA VAL A 164 -0.32 -10.54 9.71
C VAL A 164 -1.49 -10.81 10.65
N SER A 165 -2.72 -10.94 10.12
CA SER A 165 -3.88 -11.23 10.99
C SER A 165 -3.74 -12.58 11.70
N GLU A 166 -3.30 -13.62 11.00
CA GLU A 166 -3.13 -14.95 11.58
C GLU A 166 -1.96 -15.00 12.57
N ALA A 167 -0.85 -14.34 12.24
CA ALA A 167 0.36 -14.37 13.05
C ALA A 167 0.27 -13.46 14.29
N CYS A 168 -0.36 -12.29 14.15
CA CYS A 168 -0.23 -11.18 15.11
C CYS A 168 -1.53 -10.71 15.76
N LEU A 169 -2.71 -11.20 15.35
CA LEU A 169 -4.00 -10.80 15.93
C LEU A 169 -4.74 -12.03 16.52
N PRO A 170 -4.35 -12.49 17.72
CA PRO A 170 -4.91 -13.69 18.31
C PRO A 170 -6.43 -13.63 18.45
N GLY A 171 -7.10 -14.71 18.05
CA GLY A 171 -8.56 -14.80 18.13
C GLY A 171 -9.30 -14.22 16.92
N LEU A 172 -8.65 -13.43 16.06
CA LEU A 172 -9.26 -12.93 14.84
C LEU A 172 -9.11 -13.93 13.69
N ASN A 173 -10.22 -14.54 13.27
CA ASN A 173 -10.28 -15.26 12.00
C ASN A 173 -10.75 -14.31 10.89
N LEU A 174 -9.82 -13.47 10.41
CA LEU A 174 -10.13 -12.43 9.45
C LEU A 174 -10.71 -12.96 8.12
N PRO A 175 -10.18 -14.02 7.48
CA PRO A 175 -10.77 -14.55 6.25
C PRO A 175 -12.23 -14.98 6.42
N SER A 176 -12.56 -15.67 7.51
CA SER A 176 -13.94 -16.05 7.80
C SER A 176 -14.83 -14.84 8.05
N LEU A 177 -14.37 -13.86 8.84
CA LEU A 177 -15.11 -12.62 9.11
C LEU A 177 -15.39 -11.83 7.83
N LEU A 178 -14.39 -11.66 6.96
CA LEU A 178 -14.54 -10.93 5.68
C LEU A 178 -15.50 -11.64 4.74
N THR A 179 -15.49 -12.98 4.73
CA THR A 179 -16.43 -13.79 3.94
C THR A 179 -17.84 -13.66 4.48
N GLU A 180 -18.02 -13.79 5.79
CA GLU A 180 -19.30 -13.66 6.49
C GLU A 180 -19.93 -12.28 6.20
N LEU A 181 -19.16 -11.21 6.34
CA LEU A 181 -19.63 -9.84 6.16
C LEU A 181 -19.61 -9.39 4.70
N GLN A 182 -19.11 -10.21 3.76
CA GLN A 182 -18.86 -9.87 2.36
C GLN A 182 -18.17 -8.51 2.22
N ILE A 183 -17.04 -8.37 2.90
CA ILE A 183 -16.20 -7.18 2.82
C ILE A 183 -15.11 -7.47 1.78
N PRO A 184 -15.17 -6.84 0.59
CA PRO A 184 -14.10 -6.99 -0.38
C PRO A 184 -12.82 -6.33 0.15
N VAL A 185 -11.69 -6.99 -0.11
CA VAL A 185 -10.35 -6.48 0.14
C VAL A 185 -9.69 -6.16 -1.19
N LEU A 186 -9.35 -4.88 -1.39
CA LEU A 186 -8.67 -4.42 -2.60
C LEU A 186 -7.25 -3.98 -2.25
N TYR A 187 -6.29 -4.60 -2.93
CA TYR A 187 -4.87 -4.24 -2.83
C TYR A 187 -4.59 -3.15 -3.86
N ALA A 188 -4.59 -1.89 -3.41
CA ALA A 188 -4.54 -0.71 -4.27
C ALA A 188 -3.34 -0.71 -5.23
N ARG A 189 -2.20 -1.30 -4.84
CA ARG A 189 -1.00 -1.40 -5.70
C ARG A 189 -1.26 -2.20 -6.98
N GLU A 190 -2.27 -3.06 -7.01
CA GLU A 190 -2.67 -3.85 -8.18
C GLU A 190 -3.47 -3.00 -9.20
N HIS A 191 -3.95 -1.82 -8.80
CA HIS A 191 -4.73 -0.92 -9.66
C HIS A 191 -3.89 0.09 -10.46
N VAL A 192 -2.58 0.10 -10.28
CA VAL A 192 -1.65 0.94 -11.03
C VAL A 192 -0.55 0.10 -11.67
N PRO A 193 0.04 0.53 -12.80
CA PRO A 193 1.18 -0.17 -13.37
C PRO A 193 2.30 -0.34 -12.34
N MET A 194 2.93 -1.51 -12.31
CA MET A 194 3.98 -1.84 -11.33
C MET A 194 5.13 -0.82 -11.32
N ALA A 195 5.48 -0.27 -12.49
CA ALA A 195 6.46 0.80 -12.60
C ALA A 195 6.08 2.03 -11.76
N VAL A 196 4.80 2.43 -11.77
CA VAL A 196 4.26 3.57 -10.99
C VAL A 196 4.19 3.21 -9.51
N ALA A 197 3.73 2.00 -9.17
CA ALA A 197 3.68 1.52 -7.78
C ALA A 197 5.05 1.46 -7.10
N ASN A 198 6.11 1.20 -7.87
CA ASN A 198 7.48 1.11 -7.37
C ASN A 198 8.18 2.47 -7.26
N MET A 199 7.63 3.55 -7.83
CA MET A 199 8.20 4.89 -7.65
C MET A 199 8.09 5.38 -6.21
N GLY A 200 7.18 4.81 -5.40
CA GLY A 200 7.00 5.18 -4.00
C GLY A 200 6.55 6.62 -3.78
N SER A 201 6.11 7.33 -4.82
CA SER A 201 5.68 8.72 -4.69
C SER A 201 4.26 8.79 -4.10
N PRO A 202 3.97 9.77 -3.22
CA PRO A 202 2.61 9.97 -2.68
C PRO A 202 1.54 10.02 -3.77
N GLY A 203 1.82 10.73 -4.87
CA GLY A 203 0.90 10.84 -6.02
C GLY A 203 0.67 9.54 -6.81
N ALA A 204 1.51 8.52 -6.64
CA ALA A 204 1.26 7.18 -7.17
C ALA A 204 0.28 6.41 -6.27
N TYR A 205 0.47 6.49 -4.96
CA TYR A 205 -0.37 5.83 -3.97
C TYR A 205 -1.78 6.42 -3.89
N ILE A 206 -1.92 7.74 -3.99
CA ILE A 206 -3.22 8.43 -4.10
C ILE A 206 -4.00 7.89 -5.30
N ARG A 207 -3.32 7.78 -6.46
CA ARG A 207 -3.92 7.28 -7.70
C ARG A 207 -4.35 5.82 -7.57
N ALA A 208 -3.48 5.00 -6.97
CA ALA A 208 -3.73 3.59 -6.69
C ALA A 208 -4.97 3.39 -5.80
N LYS A 209 -5.04 4.08 -4.66
CA LYS A 209 -6.20 3.99 -3.75
C LYS A 209 -7.47 4.52 -4.40
N ARG A 210 -7.41 5.65 -5.11
CA ARG A 210 -8.57 6.19 -5.84
C ARG A 210 -9.13 5.20 -6.86
N ASP A 211 -8.25 4.58 -7.65
CA ASP A 211 -8.66 3.64 -8.69
C ASP A 211 -9.21 2.33 -8.09
N ALA A 212 -8.66 1.89 -6.96
CA ALA A 212 -9.22 0.79 -6.16
C ALA A 212 -10.60 1.13 -5.60
N MET A 213 -10.76 2.30 -4.95
CA MET A 213 -12.06 2.76 -4.43
C MET A 213 -13.10 2.84 -5.56
N ARG A 214 -12.74 3.40 -6.72
CA ARG A 214 -13.63 3.44 -7.89
C ARG A 214 -14.04 2.04 -8.36
N SER A 215 -13.10 1.10 -8.41
CA SER A 215 -13.38 -0.29 -8.78
C SER A 215 -14.33 -0.94 -7.79
N CYS A 216 -14.10 -0.73 -6.49
CA CYS A 216 -14.96 -1.24 -5.42
C CYS A 216 -16.39 -0.69 -5.53
N VAL A 217 -16.57 0.62 -5.75
CA VAL A 217 -17.90 1.22 -5.92
C VAL A 217 -18.63 0.61 -7.11
N LYS A 218 -17.94 0.38 -8.23
CA LYS A 218 -18.54 -0.30 -9.39
C LYS A 218 -18.95 -1.73 -9.07
N GLN A 219 -18.13 -2.48 -8.32
CA GLN A 219 -18.44 -3.84 -7.90
C GLN A 219 -19.66 -3.89 -6.96
N LEU A 220 -19.74 -2.97 -6.00
CA LEU A 220 -20.78 -2.98 -4.97
C LEU A 220 -22.13 -2.42 -5.45
N PHE A 221 -22.13 -1.44 -6.35
CA PHE A 221 -23.35 -0.70 -6.71
C PHE A 221 -23.68 -0.75 -8.21
N GLY A 222 -22.83 -1.37 -9.04
CA GLY A 222 -22.91 -1.39 -10.50
C GLY A 222 -22.59 -0.03 -11.15
N ASN A 223 -23.14 1.05 -10.60
CA ASN A 223 -22.96 2.43 -11.04
C ASN A 223 -22.65 3.35 -9.85
N THR A 224 -21.66 4.23 -10.03
CA THR A 224 -21.27 5.26 -9.04
C THR A 224 -22.36 6.29 -8.76
N ALA A 225 -23.30 6.50 -9.68
CA ALA A 225 -24.40 7.47 -9.52
C ALA A 225 -25.37 7.12 -8.36
N ASN A 226 -25.36 5.87 -7.91
CA ASN A 226 -26.26 5.38 -6.88
C ASN A 226 -25.73 5.61 -5.45
N VAL A 227 -24.51 6.11 -5.27
CA VAL A 227 -23.92 6.30 -3.94
C VAL A 227 -24.18 7.72 -3.45
N LYS A 228 -24.85 7.84 -2.31
CA LYS A 228 -25.18 9.09 -1.60
C LYS A 228 -24.05 9.60 -0.72
N GLY A 229 -23.17 8.72 -0.23
CA GLY A 229 -22.11 9.12 0.69
C GLY A 229 -20.94 8.17 0.76
N PHE A 230 -19.77 8.75 1.04
CA PHE A 230 -18.52 8.03 1.24
C PHE A 230 -17.90 8.42 2.58
N ILE A 231 -17.36 7.43 3.26
CA ILE A 231 -16.51 7.62 4.43
C ILE A 231 -15.18 6.91 4.15
N SER A 232 -14.06 7.58 4.34
CA SER A 232 -12.74 6.93 4.35
C SER A 232 -12.13 7.06 5.73
N ILE A 233 -11.61 5.94 6.24
CA ILE A 233 -10.97 5.83 7.55
C ILE A 233 -9.55 5.33 7.30
N GLY A 234 -8.56 6.13 7.68
CA GLY A 234 -7.15 5.90 7.41
C GLY A 234 -6.26 6.80 8.26
N ASP A 235 -5.03 6.39 8.50
CA ASP A 235 -4.01 7.11 9.26
C ASP A 235 -3.21 8.11 8.42
N SER A 236 -3.31 8.07 7.08
CA SER A 236 -2.53 8.93 6.19
C SER A 236 -3.38 9.92 5.35
N GLU A 237 -2.71 10.91 4.77
CA GLU A 237 -3.33 11.85 3.83
C GLU A 237 -3.62 11.21 2.45
N ILE A 238 -3.04 10.03 2.17
CA ILE A 238 -3.23 9.34 0.89
C ILE A 238 -4.69 8.95 0.70
N GLU A 239 -5.33 8.41 1.74
CA GLU A 239 -6.74 8.00 1.75
C GLU A 239 -7.66 9.20 1.56
N HIS A 240 -7.34 10.30 2.26
CA HIS A 240 -8.03 11.58 2.14
C HIS A 240 -7.99 12.08 0.68
N CYS A 241 -6.80 12.30 0.12
CA CYS A 241 -6.68 12.81 -1.24
C CYS A 241 -7.28 11.85 -2.28
N ALA A 242 -7.17 10.53 -2.06
CA ALA A 242 -7.77 9.53 -2.94
C ALA A 242 -9.30 9.64 -2.95
N LEU A 243 -9.93 9.78 -1.78
CA LEU A 243 -11.38 9.93 -1.67
C LEU A 243 -11.86 11.26 -2.28
N GLN A 244 -11.16 12.36 -2.05
CA GLN A 244 -11.49 13.65 -2.68
C GLN A 244 -11.44 13.55 -4.21
N GLN A 245 -10.40 12.93 -4.78
CA GLN A 245 -10.31 12.73 -6.22
C GLN A 245 -11.42 11.81 -6.76
N LEU A 246 -11.82 10.79 -5.98
CA LEU A 246 -12.95 9.93 -6.34
C LEU A 246 -14.24 10.76 -6.42
N VAL A 247 -14.57 11.48 -5.35
CA VAL A 247 -15.80 12.29 -5.26
C VAL A 247 -15.84 13.35 -6.36
N GLY A 248 -14.73 14.05 -6.59
CA GLY A 248 -14.61 15.02 -7.70
C GLY A 248 -14.85 14.37 -9.06
N SER A 249 -14.32 13.17 -9.29
CA SER A 249 -14.54 12.45 -10.55
C SER A 249 -15.98 11.97 -10.75
N ILE A 250 -16.68 11.60 -9.67
CA ILE A 250 -18.10 11.20 -9.72
C ILE A 250 -18.97 12.43 -10.00
N GLY A 251 -18.72 13.54 -9.31
CA GLY A 251 -19.46 14.79 -9.50
C GLY A 251 -19.35 15.33 -10.93
N ALA A 252 -18.14 15.31 -11.50
CA ALA A 252 -17.91 15.72 -12.89
C ALA A 252 -18.69 14.87 -13.91
N SER A 253 -18.85 13.56 -13.66
CA SER A 253 -19.68 12.69 -14.52
C SER A 253 -21.18 12.89 -14.29
N SER A 254 -21.60 13.15 -13.06
CA SER A 254 -23.01 13.34 -12.70
C SER A 254 -23.61 14.63 -13.26
N MET A 255 -22.83 15.71 -13.32
CA MET A 255 -23.30 17.01 -13.85
C MET A 255 -23.79 16.94 -15.30
N MET A 256 -23.37 15.94 -16.07
CA MET A 256 -23.83 15.75 -17.44
C MET A 256 -25.19 15.05 -17.56
N GLN A 257 -25.70 14.41 -16.51
CA GLN A 257 -26.83 13.47 -16.65
C GLN A 257 -28.14 13.90 -15.97
N THR A 258 -28.14 14.79 -14.98
CA THR A 258 -29.36 15.49 -14.49
C THR A 258 -29.00 16.43 -13.32
N PRO A 259 -29.51 17.67 -13.28
CA PRO A 259 -29.16 18.66 -12.24
C PRO A 259 -29.75 18.38 -10.84
N ALA A 260 -30.56 17.34 -10.67
CA ALA A 260 -31.29 17.07 -9.42
C ALA A 260 -30.55 16.17 -8.41
N SER A 261 -29.47 15.48 -8.81
CA SER A 261 -28.71 14.62 -7.91
C SER A 261 -27.56 15.41 -7.28
N GLY A 262 -27.71 15.81 -6.01
CA GLY A 262 -26.68 16.51 -5.25
C GLY A 262 -25.35 15.73 -5.18
N MET A 263 -24.24 16.44 -4.96
CA MET A 263 -22.93 15.80 -4.79
C MET A 263 -22.93 14.86 -3.58
N PRO A 264 -22.27 13.68 -3.67
CA PRO A 264 -22.21 12.75 -2.55
C PRO A 264 -21.44 13.37 -1.38
N HIS A 265 -21.92 13.12 -0.16
CA HIS A 265 -21.25 13.58 1.06
C HIS A 265 -19.97 12.76 1.28
N CYS A 266 -18.92 13.43 1.75
CA CYS A 266 -17.63 12.82 2.04
C CYS A 266 -17.22 13.18 3.47
N LYS A 267 -16.90 12.18 4.29
CA LYS A 267 -16.27 12.40 5.59
C LYS A 267 -14.99 11.57 5.69
N ILE A 268 -13.97 12.17 6.27
CA ILE A 268 -12.71 11.51 6.56
C ILE A 268 -12.56 11.46 8.08
N VAL A 269 -12.12 10.31 8.57
CA VAL A 269 -11.81 10.09 9.98
C VAL A 269 -10.36 9.67 10.05
N GLY A 270 -9.54 10.49 10.68
CA GLY A 270 -8.12 10.25 10.91
C GLY A 270 -7.68 11.02 12.15
N GLU A 271 -6.50 10.70 12.66
CA GLU A 271 -5.93 11.50 13.75
C GLU A 271 -5.65 12.92 13.25
N PRO A 272 -5.97 13.96 14.05
CA PRO A 272 -5.60 15.32 13.70
C PRO A 272 -4.08 15.40 13.59
N SER A 273 -3.57 15.70 12.40
CA SER A 273 -2.15 15.94 12.22
C SER A 273 -1.72 17.09 13.14
N SER A 274 -0.68 16.86 13.93
CA SER A 274 -0.10 17.88 14.82
C SER A 274 0.52 19.05 14.05
N GLN A 275 0.68 18.90 12.74
CA GLN A 275 1.08 19.96 11.82
C GLN A 275 -0.18 20.63 11.26
N GLY A 276 -0.48 21.84 11.77
CA GLY A 276 -1.60 22.65 11.26
C GLY A 276 -1.55 22.83 9.73
N PRO A 277 -2.69 23.12 9.08
CA PRO A 277 -2.79 23.14 7.63
C PRO A 277 -1.76 24.10 7.02
N SER A 278 -0.78 23.55 6.29
CA SER A 278 0.17 24.33 5.52
C SER A 278 -0.58 24.99 4.36
N PRO A 279 -0.53 26.33 4.20
CA PRO A 279 -1.24 27.03 3.12
C PRO A 279 -0.74 26.69 1.70
N SER A 280 0.34 25.92 1.57
CA SER A 280 1.04 25.69 0.29
C SER A 280 0.76 24.34 -0.38
N ASP A 281 0.02 23.42 0.23
CA ASP A 281 -0.19 22.07 -0.33
C ASP A 281 -1.66 21.79 -0.69
N PRO A 282 -2.19 22.35 -1.80
CA PRO A 282 -3.30 21.71 -2.46
C PRO A 282 -2.79 20.40 -3.06
N CYS A 283 -3.43 19.28 -2.74
CA CYS A 283 -3.19 17.94 -3.29
C CYS A 283 -3.40 17.84 -4.84
N GLU A 284 -3.47 18.98 -5.53
CA GLU A 284 -3.56 19.11 -6.98
C GLU A 284 -2.17 19.34 -7.61
N PRO A 285 -1.73 18.46 -8.52
CA PRO A 285 -0.78 18.88 -9.54
C PRO A 285 -1.51 19.83 -10.50
N ARG A 286 -1.46 21.15 -10.25
CA ARG A 286 -1.88 22.14 -11.25
C ARG A 286 -1.08 21.90 -12.54
N PRO A 287 -1.71 21.84 -13.73
CA PRO A 287 -0.96 21.78 -14.98
C PRO A 287 -0.10 23.04 -15.09
N LYS A 288 1.23 22.87 -15.01
CA LYS A 288 2.19 23.97 -15.15
C LYS A 288 2.08 24.55 -16.56
N LEU A 289 1.48 25.73 -16.69
CA LEU A 289 1.69 26.60 -17.84
C LEU A 289 3.19 26.91 -17.90
N LYS A 290 3.88 26.46 -18.95
CA LYS A 290 5.31 26.71 -19.15
C LYS A 290 5.52 28.22 -19.38
N ARG A 291 5.99 28.93 -18.37
CA ARG A 291 6.75 30.18 -18.56
C ARG A 291 8.23 29.85 -18.50
N ALA A 292 8.92 30.12 -19.61
CA ALA A 292 10.38 30.04 -19.70
C ALA A 292 10.99 31.13 -18.81
N ALA A 293 11.82 30.72 -17.85
CA ALA A 293 12.71 31.61 -17.12
C ALA A 293 14.14 31.11 -17.31
N ILE A 294 14.93 31.93 -17.99
CA ILE A 294 16.38 31.83 -18.10
C ILE A 294 16.94 32.29 -16.76
N CYS A 295 17.70 31.44 -16.07
CA CYS A 295 18.48 31.87 -14.90
C CYS A 295 19.93 31.38 -15.02
N ARG A 296 20.85 32.33 -14.82
CA ARG A 296 22.31 32.19 -14.91
C ARG A 296 22.87 31.51 -13.65
N SER A 297 23.96 30.79 -13.88
CA SER A 297 24.86 30.13 -12.92
C SER A 297 25.47 31.09 -11.90
N HIS A 298 25.54 30.66 -10.63
CA HIS A 298 26.72 30.88 -9.79
C HIS A 298 26.98 29.71 -8.82
N ARG A 299 28.27 29.38 -8.70
CA ARG A 299 28.91 28.37 -7.84
C ARG A 299 29.13 28.92 -6.43
N THR A 300 29.12 27.99 -5.46
CA THR A 300 29.97 27.83 -4.23
C THR A 300 29.08 27.17 -3.16
N GLY A 301 29.44 26.24 -2.29
CA GLY A 301 30.69 25.66 -1.81
C GLY A 301 30.31 24.70 -0.65
N ARG A 302 31.30 23.95 -0.16
CA ARG A 302 31.23 22.79 0.77
C ARG A 302 30.60 23.08 2.14
N HIS A 303 30.03 22.06 2.79
CA HIS A 303 30.53 21.48 4.07
C HIS A 303 29.72 20.25 4.49
N ALA A 304 30.43 19.21 4.94
CA ALA A 304 29.91 17.98 5.51
C ALA A 304 29.87 18.09 7.04
N GLY A 305 28.76 17.67 7.65
CA GLY A 305 28.59 17.58 9.11
C GLY A 305 27.90 16.26 9.46
N HIS A 306 28.62 15.42 10.22
CA HIS A 306 28.11 14.21 10.86
C HIS A 306 27.08 14.59 11.94
N CYS A 307 25.90 13.98 11.93
CA CYS A 307 24.98 13.99 13.07
C CYS A 307 24.90 12.58 13.67
N ARG A 308 25.32 12.47 14.93
CA ARG A 308 25.23 11.28 15.79
C ARG A 308 23.90 11.40 16.55
N PHE A 309 22.96 10.50 16.33
CA PHE A 309 21.73 10.41 17.13
C PHE A 309 21.96 9.38 18.25
N GLU A 310 22.10 9.85 19.48
CA GLU A 310 21.87 9.06 20.69
C GLU A 310 20.39 9.24 21.08
N MET A 311 19.61 8.16 21.02
CA MET A 311 18.28 8.13 21.62
C MET A 311 18.39 7.53 23.02
N ALA A 312 18.33 8.39 24.03
CA ALA A 312 18.08 7.99 25.41
C ALA A 312 16.57 7.73 25.57
N PHE A 313 16.19 6.47 25.81
CA PHE A 313 14.84 6.13 26.22
C PHE A 313 14.71 6.36 27.73
N GLN A 314 14.03 7.45 28.10
CA GLN A 314 13.63 7.72 29.47
C GLN A 314 12.39 6.87 29.79
N LYS A 315 12.55 5.86 30.65
CA LYS A 315 11.42 5.10 31.21
C LYS A 315 10.63 6.00 32.14
N ASN A 316 9.44 6.42 31.73
CA ASN A 316 8.39 6.85 32.65
C ASN A 316 7.62 5.61 33.09
N SER A 317 8.15 4.93 34.10
CA SER A 317 7.35 4.09 35.01
C SER A 317 7.02 4.97 36.20
N ASP A 318 5.77 5.36 36.38
CA ASP A 318 5.15 5.70 37.68
C ASP A 318 3.77 6.35 37.47
N VAL A 319 2.73 5.56 37.19
CA VAL A 319 1.35 5.80 37.68
C VAL A 319 0.59 4.47 37.62
N TYR A 320 0.61 3.68 38.69
CA TYR A 320 -0.53 2.83 39.10
C TYR A 320 -0.38 2.52 40.58
N THR A 321 -0.93 3.41 41.40
CA THR A 321 -1.11 3.24 42.83
C THR A 321 -2.28 2.29 43.12
N GLN A 322 -1.94 1.19 43.79
CA GLN A 322 -2.68 0.58 44.91
C GLN A 322 -4.08 -0.01 44.66
N LEU A 323 -4.14 -1.35 44.59
CA LEU A 323 -5.30 -2.15 45.00
C LEU A 323 -5.00 -2.84 46.35
N PRO A 324 -5.95 -2.88 47.30
CA PRO A 324 -5.71 -3.42 48.64
C PRO A 324 -5.72 -4.95 48.68
N ARG A 325 -4.83 -5.50 49.51
CA ARG A 325 -4.76 -6.91 49.92
C ARG A 325 -6.08 -7.34 50.60
N ALA A 326 -6.77 -8.33 50.03
CA ALA A 326 -7.78 -9.10 50.74
C ALA A 326 -7.11 -10.27 51.48
N MET A 327 -7.52 -10.44 52.74
CA MET A 327 -6.94 -11.35 53.72
C MET A 327 -7.27 -12.82 53.44
N HIS A 328 -6.29 -13.68 53.68
CA HIS A 328 -6.52 -15.10 53.90
C HIS A 328 -7.17 -15.30 55.28
N THR A 329 -8.34 -15.94 55.31
CA THR A 329 -8.83 -16.62 56.51
C THR A 329 -8.72 -18.12 56.28
N THR A 330 -7.84 -18.74 57.06
CA THR A 330 -7.80 -20.17 57.33
C THR A 330 -8.98 -20.59 58.20
N SER A 331 -9.70 -21.63 57.78
CA SER A 331 -10.33 -22.65 58.63
C SER A 331 -10.60 -23.88 57.75
#